data_AF-A0A8T3S7H4-F1
#
_entry.id   AF-A0A8T3S7H4-F1
#
_cell.length_a   1.000
_cell.length_b   1.000
_cell.length_c   1.000
_cell.angle_alpha   90.00
_cell.angle_beta   90.00
_cell.angle_gamma   90.00
#
_symmetry.space_group_name_H-M   'P 1'
#
loop_
_entity.id
_entity.type
_entity.pdbx_description
1 polymer ?
#
loop_
_entity_poly.entity_id
_entity_poly.type
_entity_poly.pdbx_seq_one_letter_code
_entity_poly.pdbx_strand_id
1 'polypeptide(L)' 'RSMATCMAMGQAAGTAAALAVSGGLTPRALDAGVLRARLLDDSALLDPVEPSQPMEVPA' A
#
# COMPACT_ATOMS: atom_id res chain seq x y z
N ARG A 1 3.96 -13.98 14.54
CA ARG A 1 3.32 -13.72 13.23
C ARG A 1 1.80 -13.79 13.42
N SER A 2 1.13 -12.64 13.45
CA SER A 2 -0.25 -12.48 13.90
C SER A 2 -1.22 -12.55 12.71
N MET A 3 -2.42 -13.10 12.90
CA MET A 3 -3.49 -13.08 11.88
C MET A 3 -3.80 -11.65 11.42
N ALA A 4 -3.67 -10.67 12.32
CA ALA A 4 -3.87 -9.26 12.04
C ALA A 4 -2.97 -8.76 10.89
N THR A 5 -1.69 -9.15 10.88
CA THR A 5 -0.74 -8.77 9.82
C THR A 5 -1.10 -9.43 8.48
N CYS A 6 -1.51 -10.70 8.50
CA CYS A 6 -1.96 -11.38 7.27
C CYS A 6 -3.18 -10.70 6.66
N MET A 7 -4.15 -10.32 7.49
CA MET A 7 -5.35 -9.62 7.04
C MET A 7 -5.00 -8.23 6.47
N ALA A 8 -4.13 -7.48 7.14
CA ALA A 8 -3.68 -6.16 6.68
C ALA A 8 -2.98 -6.23 5.32
N MET A 9 -2.09 -7.21 5.11
CA MET A 9 -1.45 -7.42 3.80
C MET A 9 -2.46 -7.78 2.71
N GLY A 10 -3.43 -8.66 3.01
CA GLY A 10 -4.47 -9.04 2.06
C GLY A 10 -5.32 -7.85 1.63
N GLN A 11 -5.70 -7.00 2.59
CA GLN A 11 -6.42 -5.76 2.32
C GLN A 11 -5.57 -4.82 1.45
N ALA A 12 -4.31 -4.60 1.79
CA ALA A 12 -3.40 -3.76 1.01
C ALA A 12 -3.26 -4.24 -0.44
N ALA A 13 -3.08 -5.55 -0.65
CA ALA A 13 -2.98 -6.13 -1.98
C ALA A 13 -4.28 -5.98 -2.79
N GLY A 14 -5.43 -6.20 -2.16
CA GLY A 14 -6.74 -6.04 -2.78
C GLY A 14 -7.02 -4.60 -3.20
N THR A 15 -6.78 -3.64 -2.30
CA THR A 15 -6.93 -2.21 -2.58
C THR A 15 -5.98 -1.76 -3.68
N ALA A 16 -4.73 -2.22 -3.67
CA ALA A 16 -3.77 -1.93 -4.74
C ALA A 16 -4.24 -2.44 -6.10
N ALA A 17 -4.75 -3.68 -6.15
CA ALA A 17 -5.29 -4.26 -7.37
C ALA A 17 -6.50 -3.48 -7.88
N ALA A 18 -7.42 -3.10 -6.99
CA ALA A 18 -8.59 -2.30 -7.34
C ALA A 18 -8.22 -0.93 -7.92
N LEU A 19 -7.28 -0.22 -7.29
CA LEU A 19 -6.79 1.07 -7.77
C LEU A 19 -6.06 0.94 -9.11
N ALA A 20 -5.23 -0.09 -9.27
CA ALA A 20 -4.52 -0.36 -10.51
C ALA A 20 -5.48 -0.63 -11.68
N VAL A 21 -6.47 -1.51 -11.48
CA VAL A 21 -7.48 -1.82 -12.51
C VAL A 21 -8.36 -0.60 -12.82
N SER A 22 -8.81 0.13 -11.80
CA SER A 22 -9.64 1.32 -11.99
C SER A 22 -8.91 2.44 -12.72
N GLY A 23 -7.59 2.57 -12.53
CA GLY A 23 -6.76 3.58 -13.18
C GLY A 23 -6.12 3.14 -14.50
N GLY A 24 -6.30 1.88 -14.92
CA GLY A 24 -5.55 1.30 -16.04
C GLY A 24 -4.04 1.27 -15.82
N LEU A 25 -3.59 1.27 -14.56
CA LEU A 25 -2.19 1.26 -14.17
C LEU A 25 -1.70 -0.16 -13.93
N THR A 26 -0.39 -0.36 -14.11
CA THR A 26 0.26 -1.57 -13.61
C THR A 26 0.51 -1.42 -12.10
N PRO A 27 0.59 -2.52 -11.33
CA PRO A 27 0.90 -2.44 -9.90
C PRO A 27 2.20 -1.69 -9.58
N ARG A 28 3.18 -1.70 -10.50
CA ARG A 28 4.43 -0.94 -10.37
C ARG A 28 4.26 0.57 -10.63
N ALA A 29 3.27 0.96 -11.43
CA ALA A 29 2.96 2.35 -11.72
C ALA A 29 1.96 2.95 -10.73
N LEU A 30 1.46 2.16 -9.76
CA LEU A 30 0.56 2.63 -8.73
C LEU A 30 1.30 3.49 -7.71
N ASP A 31 0.73 4.64 -7.38
CA ASP A 31 1.24 5.51 -6.32
C ASP A 31 1.00 4.88 -4.94
N ALA A 32 2.08 4.53 -4.26
CA ALA A 32 2.03 3.98 -2.90
C ALA A 32 1.43 4.96 -1.88
N GLY A 33 1.55 6.27 -2.10
CA GLY A 33 0.93 7.31 -1.28
C GLY A 33 -0.60 7.27 -1.35
N VAL A 34 -1.16 7.12 -2.56
CA VAL A 34 -2.61 6.98 -2.76
C VAL A 34 -3.13 5.68 -2.12
N LEU A 35 -2.41 4.57 -2.33
CA LEU A 35 -2.74 3.30 -1.70
C LEU A 35 -2.76 3.40 -0.16
N ARG A 36 -1.73 4.03 0.43
CA ARG A 36 -1.66 4.23 1.89
C ARG A 36 -2.77 5.14 2.40
N ALA A 37 -3.02 6.26 1.75
CA ALA A 37 -4.10 7.16 2.13
C ALA A 37 -5.44 6.43 2.14
N ARG A 38 -5.69 5.59 1.13
CA ARG A 38 -6.90 4.77 1.06
C ARG A 38 -6.99 3.72 2.16
N LEU A 39 -5.88 3.06 2.48
CA LEU A 39 -5.85 2.08 3.55
C LEU A 39 -6.01 2.72 4.94
N LEU A 40 -5.50 3.93 5.15
CA LEU A 40 -5.73 4.69 6.38
C LEU A 40 -7.18 5.11 6.52
N ASP A 41 -7.83 5.53 5.43
CA ASP A 41 -9.27 5.80 5.36
C ASP A 41 -10.09 4.54 5.74
N ASP A 42 -9.65 3.37 5.26
CA ASP A 42 -10.23 2.07 5.60
C ASP A 42 -9.81 1.55 6.99
N SER A 43 -9.13 2.34 7.81
CA SER A 43 -8.63 1.97 9.15
C SER A 43 -7.76 0.70 9.15
N ALA A 44 -7.02 0.46 8.07
CA ALA A 44 -6.11 -0.68 7.96
C ALA A 44 -5.02 -0.62 9.04
N LEU A 45 -4.62 -1.79 9.52
CA LEU A 45 -3.54 -1.93 10.50
C LEU A 45 -2.20 -1.69 9.80
N LEU A 46 -1.77 -0.43 9.79
CA LEU A 46 -0.55 0.06 9.16
C LEU A 46 0.21 0.95 10.13
N ASP A 47 1.53 0.79 10.17
CA ASP A 47 2.38 1.75 10.87
C ASP A 47 2.45 3.07 10.07
N PRO A 48 2.40 4.22 10.75
CA PRO A 48 2.64 5.51 10.11
C PRO A 48 4.11 5.57 9.65
N VAL A 49 4.32 5.31 8.36
CA VAL A 49 5.56 5.65 7.67
C VAL A 49 5.55 7.16 7.44
N GLU A 50 6.47 7.87 8.11
CA GLU A 50 6.86 9.24 7.75
C GLU A 50 7.21 9.25 6.26
N PRO A 51 6.81 10.28 5.48
CA PRO A 51 7.20 10.38 4.07
C PRO A 51 8.70 10.65 3.96
N SER A 52 9.53 9.63 4.19
CA SER A 52 10.98 9.72 4.19
C SER A 52 11.54 9.12 2.90
N GLN A 53 11.86 10.03 1.97
CA GLN A 53 13.06 10.08 1.13
C GLN A 53 13.24 8.98 0.05
N PRO A 54 13.78 9.34 -1.13
CA PRO A 54 14.01 8.40 -2.23
C PRO A 54 14.85 7.19 -1.77
N MET A 55 14.43 6.00 -2.18
CA MET A 55 15.18 4.75 -1.98
C MET A 55 16.65 4.94 -2.39
N GLU A 56 17.56 4.91 -1.44
CA GLU A 56 18.94 4.55 -1.72
C GLU A 56 18.96 3.03 -1.97
N VAL A 57 19.16 2.66 -3.22
CA VAL A 57 19.37 1.28 -3.66
C VAL A 57 20.84 0.94 -3.39
N PRO A 58 21.19 -0.01 -2.51
CA PRO A 58 22.59 -0.43 -2.38
C PRO A 58 23.04 -1.13 -3.66
N ALA A 59 24.23 -0.75 -4.13
CA ALA A 59 24.89 -1.22 -5.35
C ALA A 59 25.31 -2.69 -5.31
#